data_AF-A0A7L4ZCI9-F1
#
_entry.id   AF-A0A7L4ZCI9-F1
#
_cell.length_a   1.000
_cell.length_b   1.000
_cell.length_c   1.000
_cell.angle_alpha   90.00
_cell.angle_beta   90.00
_cell.angle_gamma   90.00
#
_symmetry.space_group_name_H-M   'P 1'
#
loop_
_entity.id
_entity.type
_entity.pdbx_description
1 polymer ?
#
loop_
_entity_poly.entity_id
_entity_poly.type
_entity_poly.pdbx_seq_one_letter_code
_entity_poly.pdbx_strand_id
1 'polypeptide(L)'
;MKLRYKPFVKFSIAIIICCLFSSCYSVRLKNVYGDPKPDPMNDSKDYYRFMDVQPIDTVITIKVTDKDFTMLIKDCGTAGIHTIEYRNTFGGVLLSAVTFGRKRRVRVKYVCMKPTN
;
A
#
# COMPACT_ATOMS: atom_id res chain seq x y z
N MET A 1 45.17 9.67 -17.61
CA MET A 1 43.89 9.01 -17.94
C MET A 1 42.73 9.92 -17.46
N LYS A 2 42.27 10.86 -18.29
CA LYS A 2 41.26 11.88 -17.89
C LYS A 2 39.86 11.29 -17.92
N LEU A 3 39.41 10.79 -16.76
CA LEU A 3 38.04 10.70 -16.25
C LEU A 3 36.90 10.90 -17.28
N ARG A 4 36.67 9.87 -18.11
CA ARG A 4 35.50 9.68 -18.99
C ARG A 4 34.23 9.25 -18.20
N TYR A 5 34.12 9.70 -16.95
CA TYR A 5 33.08 9.24 -16.00
C TYR A 5 31.85 10.17 -15.95
N LYS A 6 31.98 11.43 -16.38
CA LYS A 6 30.94 12.46 -16.27
C LYS A 6 29.59 12.08 -16.93
N PRO A 7 29.54 11.51 -18.15
CA PRO A 7 28.25 11.10 -18.73
C PRO A 7 27.69 9.84 -18.08
N PHE A 8 28.55 8.91 -17.66
CA PHE A 8 28.16 7.64 -17.04
C PHE A 8 27.52 7.84 -15.66
N VAL A 9 28.05 8.76 -14.87
CA VAL A 9 27.46 9.15 -13.57
C VAL A 9 26.11 9.81 -13.74
N LYS A 10 25.96 10.73 -14.72
CA LYS A 10 24.66 11.37 -15.00
C LYS A 10 23.60 10.34 -15.41
N PHE A 11 23.98 9.36 -16.23
CA PHE A 11 23.07 8.30 -16.67
C PHE A 11 22.66 7.39 -15.51
N SER A 12 23.60 7.03 -14.63
CA SER A 12 23.34 6.21 -13.44
C SER A 12 22.38 6.90 -12.48
N ILE A 13 22.54 8.21 -12.25
CA ILE A 13 21.64 9.01 -11.41
C ILE A 13 20.22 9.03 -12.01
N ALA A 14 20.09 9.22 -13.32
CA ALA A 14 18.79 9.22 -13.99
C ALA A 14 18.05 7.88 -13.83
N ILE A 15 18.77 6.75 -13.95
CA ILE A 15 18.19 5.41 -13.74
C ILE A 15 17.69 5.25 -12.30
N ILE A 16 18.51 5.64 -11.31
CA ILE A 16 18.14 5.55 -9.89
C ILE A 16 16.87 6.36 -9.62
N ILE A 17 16.77 7.57 -10.16
CA ILE A 17 15.60 8.43 -10.01
C ILE A 17 14.35 7.77 -10.63
N CYS A 18 14.45 7.22 -11.84
CA CYS A 18 13.34 6.50 -12.48
C CYS A 18 12.88 5.29 -11.65
N CYS A 19 13.80 4.52 -11.08
CA CYS A 19 13.48 3.38 -10.22
C CYS A 19 12.83 3.80 -8.89
N LEU A 20 13.21 4.96 -8.33
CA LEU A 20 12.60 5.49 -7.11
C LEU A 20 11.14 5.90 -7.37
N PHE A 21 10.86 6.57 -8.48
CA PHE A 21 9.51 6.99 -8.83
C PHE A 21 8.56 5.83 -9.16
N SER A 22 9.04 4.77 -9.84
CA SER A 22 8.18 3.62 -10.18
C SER A 22 7.79 2.77 -8.96
N SER A 23 8.55 2.83 -7.87
CA SER A 23 8.31 2.02 -6.67
C SER A 23 7.19 2.52 -5.76
N CYS A 24 6.82 3.80 -5.87
CA CYS A 24 5.81 4.43 -5.02
C CYS A 24 4.49 4.57 -5.78
N TYR A 25 3.57 3.64 -5.58
CA TYR A 25 2.25 3.67 -6.19
C TYR A 25 1.16 3.34 -5.17
N SER A 26 -0.07 3.77 -5.46
CA SER A 26 -1.25 3.41 -4.69
C SER A 26 -2.32 2.87 -5.64
N VAL A 27 -2.87 1.70 -5.34
CA VAL A 27 -3.97 1.08 -6.10
C VAL A 27 -5.19 1.08 -5.21
N ARG A 28 -6.30 1.62 -5.71
CA ARG A 28 -7.59 1.63 -5.02
C ARG A 28 -8.59 0.77 -5.78
N LEU A 29 -9.15 -0.21 -5.11
CA LEU A 29 -10.29 -0.99 -5.56
C LEU A 29 -11.51 -0.50 -4.79
N LYS A 30 -12.60 -0.17 -5.50
CA LYS A 30 -13.86 0.23 -4.91
C LYS A 30 -14.97 -0.71 -5.37
N ASN A 31 -15.87 -1.05 -4.47
CA ASN A 31 -17.13 -1.67 -4.79
C ASN A 31 -18.03 -0.61 -5.44
N VAL A 32 -18.75 -0.99 -6.49
CA VAL A 32 -19.67 -0.11 -7.22
C VAL A 32 -21.09 -0.21 -6.64
N TYR A 33 -21.41 -1.31 -5.95
CA TYR A 33 -22.78 -1.70 -5.61
C TYR A 33 -23.16 -1.53 -4.13
N GLY A 34 -22.47 -0.67 -3.38
CA GLY A 34 -22.96 -0.27 -2.07
C GLY A 34 -22.24 0.94 -1.52
N ASP A 35 -22.72 1.42 -0.38
CA ASP A 35 -22.25 2.68 0.20
C ASP A 35 -21.16 2.45 1.26
N PRO A 36 -20.16 3.35 1.35
CA PRO A 36 -19.17 3.30 2.39
C PRO A 36 -19.81 3.59 3.75
N LYS A 37 -19.29 2.95 4.80
CA LYS A 37 -19.69 3.27 6.17
C LYS A 37 -19.28 4.71 6.49
N PRO A 38 -20.21 5.58 6.91
CA PRO A 38 -19.91 6.98 7.17
C PRO A 38 -19.22 7.17 8.53
N ASP A 39 -18.33 8.16 8.59
CA ASP A 39 -17.75 8.67 9.84
C ASP A 39 -17.84 10.21 9.85
N PRO A 40 -18.80 10.80 10.58
CA PRO A 40 -18.98 12.26 10.63
C PRO A 40 -17.83 12.99 11.34
N MET A 41 -16.97 12.28 12.10
CA MET A 41 -15.82 12.87 12.77
C MET A 41 -14.59 12.95 11.86
N ASN A 42 -14.59 12.21 10.74
CA ASN A 42 -13.49 12.22 9.79
C ASN A 42 -13.61 13.41 8.80
N ASP A 43 -13.01 14.54 9.18
CA ASP A 43 -12.89 15.74 8.33
C ASP A 43 -11.58 15.77 7.52
N SER A 44 -11.11 14.60 7.06
CA SER A 44 -9.96 14.55 6.14
C SER A 44 -10.26 15.30 4.84
N LYS A 45 -9.26 15.98 4.27
CA LYS A 45 -9.40 16.71 2.98
C LYS A 45 -9.29 15.80 1.75
N ASP A 46 -9.11 14.51 1.97
CA ASP A 46 -8.85 13.52 0.94
C ASP A 46 -10.15 12.87 0.43
N TYR A 47 -10.02 11.94 -0.51
CA TYR A 47 -11.13 11.10 -1.01
C TYR A 47 -11.95 10.41 0.10
N TYR A 48 -11.34 10.17 1.26
CA TYR A 48 -11.93 9.46 2.38
C TYR A 48 -12.71 10.33 3.36
N ARG A 49 -12.97 11.59 3.00
CA ARG A 49 -13.75 12.49 3.85
C ARG A 49 -15.10 11.87 4.16
N PHE A 50 -15.51 11.95 5.43
CA PHE A 50 -16.75 11.37 5.95
C PHE A 50 -16.88 9.85 5.82
N MET A 51 -15.79 9.11 5.57
CA MET A 51 -15.78 7.65 5.52
C MET A 51 -15.05 7.07 6.74
N ASP A 52 -15.53 5.94 7.26
CA ASP A 52 -14.86 5.17 8.32
C ASP A 52 -13.66 4.40 7.73
N VAL A 53 -12.48 5.02 7.79
CA VAL A 53 -11.24 4.45 7.25
C VAL A 53 -10.48 3.73 8.34
N GLN A 54 -10.16 2.46 8.08
CA GLN A 54 -9.29 1.69 8.94
C GLN A 54 -7.91 1.53 8.27
N PRO A 55 -6.85 2.16 8.83
CA PRO A 55 -5.49 2.00 8.33
C PRO A 55 -4.82 0.76 8.93
N ILE A 56 -4.15 0.00 8.06
CA ILE A 56 -3.23 -1.08 8.41
C ILE A 56 -1.84 -0.65 7.93
N ASP A 57 -0.91 -0.37 8.85
CA ASP A 57 0.53 -0.22 8.56
C ASP A 57 1.29 -1.27 9.37
N THR A 58 1.48 -2.45 8.79
CA THR A 58 2.14 -3.57 9.47
C THR A 58 3.24 -4.18 8.61
N VAL A 59 4.16 -4.88 9.26
CA VAL A 59 5.21 -5.65 8.58
C VAL A 59 4.91 -7.12 8.77
N ILE A 60 4.52 -7.78 7.69
CA ILE A 60 4.28 -9.22 7.68
C ILE A 60 5.64 -9.89 7.49
N THR A 61 6.01 -10.73 8.45
CA THR A 61 7.20 -11.57 8.37
C THR A 61 6.76 -13.00 8.06
N ILE A 62 7.20 -13.53 6.92
CA ILE A 62 6.92 -14.90 6.53
C ILE A 62 8.07 -15.83 6.89
N LYS A 63 7.74 -17.06 7.24
CA LYS A 63 8.70 -18.16 7.36
C LYS A 63 8.94 -18.75 5.97
N VAL A 64 10.05 -19.48 5.83
CA VAL A 64 10.42 -20.17 4.58
C VAL A 64 9.35 -21.19 4.15
N THR A 65 8.55 -21.68 5.09
CA THR A 65 7.48 -22.66 4.88
C THR A 65 6.13 -22.03 4.51
N ASP A 66 5.97 -20.72 4.69
CA ASP A 66 4.69 -20.06 4.47
C ASP A 66 4.50 -19.81 2.97
N LYS A 67 3.41 -20.34 2.41
CA LYS A 67 3.14 -20.27 0.97
C LYS A 67 2.56 -18.92 0.54
N ASP A 68 1.78 -18.27 1.40
CA ASP A 68 1.00 -17.08 1.04
C ASP A 68 1.08 -15.96 2.09
N PHE A 69 0.97 -14.72 1.59
CA PHE A 69 0.90 -13.51 2.41
C PHE A 69 -0.57 -13.11 2.63
N THR A 70 -1.31 -13.88 3.41
CA THR A 70 -2.73 -13.60 3.66
C THR A 70 -2.93 -12.91 5.00
N MET A 71 -3.37 -11.65 4.96
CA MET A 71 -3.85 -10.94 6.14
C MET A 71 -5.38 -10.94 6.14
N LEU A 72 -5.98 -11.42 7.23
CA LEU A 72 -7.44 -11.50 7.37
C LEU A 72 -7.97 -10.19 7.98
N ILE A 73 -8.77 -9.45 7.21
CA ILE A 73 -9.51 -8.28 7.69
C ILE A 73 -10.79 -8.77 8.37
N LYS A 74 -10.90 -8.60 9.69
CA LYS A 74 -12.03 -9.13 10.48
C LYS A 74 -13.12 -8.09 10.77
N ASP A 75 -12.82 -6.80 10.59
CA ASP A 75 -13.64 -5.73 11.17
C ASP A 75 -14.86 -5.31 10.33
N CYS A 76 -14.99 -5.78 9.07
CA CYS A 76 -16.11 -5.43 8.19
C CYS A 76 -17.33 -6.37 8.27
N GLY A 77 -17.28 -7.44 9.05
CA GLY A 77 -18.41 -8.37 9.24
C GLY A 77 -18.99 -8.90 7.92
N THR A 78 -20.33 -9.07 7.87
CA THR A 78 -21.08 -9.57 6.70
C THR A 78 -21.33 -8.51 5.63
N ALA A 79 -21.22 -7.23 5.97
CA ALA A 79 -21.45 -6.13 5.03
C ALA A 79 -20.38 -6.07 3.92
N GLY A 80 -19.17 -6.56 4.21
CA GLY A 80 -18.07 -6.62 3.25
C GLY A 80 -17.27 -5.33 3.14
N ILE A 81 -16.30 -5.32 2.22
CA ILE A 81 -15.35 -4.22 1.99
C ILE A 81 -15.88 -3.34 0.87
N HIS A 82 -15.98 -2.03 1.13
CA HIS A 82 -16.35 -1.05 0.12
C HIS A 82 -15.12 -0.60 -0.68
N THR A 83 -14.13 -0.02 0.01
CA THR A 83 -12.90 0.46 -0.63
C THR A 83 -11.70 -0.21 0.00
N ILE A 84 -10.75 -0.65 -0.80
CA ILE A 84 -9.42 -1.06 -0.35
C ILE A 84 -8.37 -0.33 -1.18
N GLU A 85 -7.48 0.37 -0.49
CA GLU A 85 -6.33 1.04 -1.08
C GLU A 85 -5.06 0.39 -0.57
N TYR A 86 -4.31 -0.20 -1.50
CA TYR A 86 -2.99 -0.73 -1.26
C TYR A 86 -1.94 0.28 -1.69
N ARG A 87 -1.08 0.70 -0.76
CA ARG A 87 0.01 1.63 -1.03
C ARG A 87 1.35 0.92 -0.93
N ASN A 88 2.09 0.90 -2.03
CA ASN A 88 3.48 0.48 -2.03
C ASN A 88 4.39 1.69 -1.81
N THR A 89 5.48 1.48 -1.09
CA THR A 89 6.49 2.51 -0.83
C THR A 89 7.87 1.96 -1.13
N PHE A 90 8.77 2.82 -1.60
CA PHE A 90 10.17 2.43 -1.82
C PHE A 90 10.79 1.74 -0.61
N GLY A 91 10.55 2.25 0.61
CA GLY A 91 11.02 1.62 1.84
C GLY A 91 10.47 0.21 2.08
N GLY A 92 9.22 -0.06 1.68
CA GLY A 92 8.63 -1.40 1.72
C GLY A 92 9.28 -2.36 0.72
N VAL A 93 9.55 -1.87 -0.49
CA VAL A 93 10.25 -2.64 -1.54
C VAL A 93 11.70 -2.92 -1.13
N LEU A 94 12.40 -1.92 -0.60
CA LEU A 94 13.78 -2.05 -0.12
C LEU A 94 13.87 -3.02 1.06
N LEU A 95 12.93 -2.95 2.01
CA LEU A 95 12.84 -3.90 3.11
C LEU A 95 12.68 -5.34 2.61
N SER A 96 11.81 -5.54 1.62
CA SER A 96 11.64 -6.84 0.97
C SER A 96 12.94 -7.28 0.28
N ALA A 97 13.65 -6.39 -0.42
CA ALA A 97 14.91 -6.72 -1.08
C ALA A 97 16.00 -7.13 -0.08
N VAL A 98 16.23 -6.34 0.98
CA VAL A 98 17.27 -6.60 2.00
C VAL A 98 16.98 -7.86 2.81
N THR A 99 15.70 -8.19 3.02
CA THR A 99 15.28 -9.38 3.76
C THR A 99 15.06 -10.60 2.87
N PHE A 100 15.47 -10.55 1.59
CA PHE A 100 15.28 -11.62 0.61
C PHE A 100 13.82 -12.10 0.53
N GLY A 101 12.88 -11.16 0.55
CA GLY A 101 11.45 -11.39 0.46
C GLY A 101 10.78 -11.84 1.75
N ARG A 102 11.53 -12.02 2.85
CA ARG A 102 10.98 -12.52 4.13
C ARG A 102 10.09 -11.50 4.84
N LYS A 103 10.36 -10.21 4.68
CA LYS A 103 9.54 -9.14 5.28
C LYS A 103 8.88 -8.32 4.19
N ARG A 104 7.55 -8.20 4.27
CA ARG A 104 6.78 -7.29 3.43
C ARG A 104 6.06 -6.27 4.30
N ARG A 105 6.30 -4.99 4.01
CA ARG A 105 5.53 -3.91 4.63
C ARG A 105 4.24 -3.73 3.86
N VAL A 106 3.11 -3.92 4.55
CA VAL A 106 1.78 -3.78 3.99
C VAL A 106 1.16 -2.50 4.55
N ARG A 107 0.87 -1.57 3.65
CA ARG A 107 0.16 -0.32 3.96
C ARG A 107 -1.16 -0.33 3.22
N VAL A 108 -2.22 -0.70 3.92
CA VAL A 108 -3.57 -0.80 3.37
C VAL A 108 -4.48 0.16 4.11
N LYS A 109 -5.30 0.91 3.39
CA LYS A 109 -6.45 1.59 3.96
C LYS A 109 -7.68 0.89 3.43
N TYR A 110 -8.62 0.55 4.29
CA TYR A 110 -9.87 -0.01 3.84
C TYR A 110 -11.05 0.68 4.51
N VAL A 111 -12.19 0.63 3.83
CA VAL A 111 -13.47 1.18 4.27
C VAL A 111 -14.48 0.07 4.16
N CYS A 112 -15.19 -0.21 5.25
CA CYS A 112 -16.26 -1.20 5.26
C CYS A 112 -17.52 -0.64 4.57
N MET A 113 -18.36 -1.53 4.06
CA MET A 113 -19.69 -1.15 3.59
C MET A 113 -20.58 -0.82 4.79
N LYS A 114 -21.56 0.05 4.58
CA LYS A 114 -22.64 0.25 5.56
C LYS A 114 -23.42 -1.07 5.70
N PRO A 115 -23.68 -1.57 6.93
CA PRO A 115 -24.49 -2.77 7.10
C PRO A 115 -25.91 -2.52 6.58
N THR A 116 -26.39 -3.43 5.73
CA THR A 116 -27.78 -3.46 5.26
C THR A 116 -28.60 -4.22 6.29
N ASN A 117 -29.29 -3.49 7.17
CA ASN A 117 -30.36 -4.02 8.02
C ASN A 117 -31.69 -3.45 7.51
#